data_AF-A0AA35TYR3-F1
#
_entry.id   AF-A0AA35TYR3-F1
#
_cell.length_a   1.000
_cell.length_b   1.000
_cell.length_c   1.000
_cell.angle_alpha   90.00
_cell.angle_beta   90.00
_cell.angle_gamma   90.00
#
_symmetry.space_group_name_H-M   'P 1'
#
loop_
_entity.id
_entity.type
_entity.pdbx_description
1 polymer ?
#
loop_
_entity_poly.entity_id
_entity_poly.type
_entity_poly.pdbx_seq_one_letter_code
_entity_poly.pdbx_strand_id
1 'polypeptide(L)' 'MEIIQPTVVDPDEAFMLWGTHWASLYSPESTSHHIISHIQNTYYLVNLVDNDFVTGNVLF' A
#
# COMPACT_ATOMS: atom_id res chain seq x y z
N MET A 1 -11.30 25.73 -15.39
CA MET A 1 -10.18 25.35 -14.52
C MET A 1 -10.06 23.85 -14.62
N GLU A 2 -8.93 23.36 -15.12
CA GLU A 2 -8.62 21.94 -15.15
C GLU A 2 -7.98 21.59 -13.81
N ILE A 3 -8.57 20.66 -13.07
CA ILE A 3 -7.98 20.15 -11.83
C ILE A 3 -6.86 19.20 -12.24
N ILE A 4 -5.62 19.69 -12.27
CA ILE A 4 -4.44 18.86 -12.51
C ILE A 4 -4.08 18.20 -11.18
N GLN A 5 -4.50 16.95 -10.99
CA GLN A 5 -3.97 16.09 -9.93
C GLN A 5 -2.90 15.16 -10.53
N PRO A 6 -1.60 15.42 -10.30
CA PRO A 6 -0.51 14.65 -10.89
C PRO A 6 -0.24 13.31 -10.17
N THR A 7 -0.92 13.04 -9.05
CA THR A 7 -0.65 11.88 -8.19
C THR A 7 -1.79 10.89 -8.28
N VAL A 8 -1.54 9.77 -8.97
CA VAL A 8 -2.47 8.64 -9.03
C VAL A 8 -2.01 7.60 -8.02
N VAL A 9 -2.93 7.12 -7.19
CA VAL A 9 -2.71 5.92 -6.38
C VAL A 9 -3.10 4.74 -7.26
N ASP A 10 -2.14 3.86 -7.57
CA ASP A 10 -2.38 2.57 -8.23
C ASP A 10 -2.32 1.45 -7.16
N PRO A 11 -3.48 0.97 -6.68
CA PRO A 11 -3.51 -0.09 -5.67
C PRO A 11 -2.91 -1.40 -6.17
N ASP A 12 -3.08 -1.73 -7.45
CA ASP A 12 -2.70 -3.02 -8.00
C ASP A 12 -1.17 -3.15 -8.07
N GLU A 13 -0.49 -2.07 -8.47
CA GLU A 13 0.98 -1.99 -8.42
C GLU A 13 1.49 -2.16 -6.98
N ALA A 14 0.89 -1.46 -6.02
CA ALA A 14 1.30 -1.52 -4.62
C ALA A 14 1.17 -2.93 -4.01
N PHE A 15 0.10 -3.67 -4.34
CA PHE A 15 -0.07 -5.04 -3.87
C PHE A 15 0.90 -6.03 -4.54
N MET A 16 1.26 -5.84 -5.80
CA MET A 16 2.21 -6.73 -6.48
C MET A 16 3.61 -6.66 -5.89
N LEU A 17 4.07 -5.47 -5.46
CA LEU A 17 5.42 -5.27 -4.92
C LEU A 17 5.74 -6.17 -3.72
N TRP A 18 4.75 -6.49 -2.88
CA TRP A 18 4.92 -7.40 -1.75
C TRP A 18 5.39 -8.79 -2.20
N GLY A 19 4.81 -9.32 -3.27
CA GLY A 19 5.17 -10.64 -3.79
C GLY A 19 6.41 -10.60 -4.69
N THR A 20 6.45 -9.68 -5.65
CA THR A 20 7.47 -9.67 -6.72
C THR A 20 8.82 -9.13 -6.25
N HIS A 21 8.84 -8.18 -5.31
CA HIS A 21 10.08 -7.58 -4.82
C HIS A 21 10.47 -8.05 -3.42
N TRP A 22 9.52 -8.22 -2.49
CA TRP A 22 9.86 -8.54 -1.11
C TRP A 22 9.87 -10.04 -0.83
N ALA A 23 8.79 -10.76 -1.17
CA ALA A 23 8.71 -12.20 -0.92
C ALA A 23 9.76 -12.98 -1.73
N SER A 24 10.11 -12.52 -2.93
CA SER A 24 11.09 -13.14 -3.82
C SER A 24 12.53 -13.18 -3.27
N LEU A 25 12.84 -12.40 -2.23
CA LEU A 25 14.14 -12.41 -1.56
C LEU A 25 14.34 -13.64 -0.67
N TYR A 26 13.26 -14.37 -0.38
CA TYR A 26 13.27 -15.51 0.52
C TYR A 26 12.88 -16.79 -0.23
N SER A 27 13.40 -17.93 0.23
CA SER A 27 12.96 -19.23 -0.28
C SER A 27 11.44 -19.38 -0.09
N PRO A 28 10.71 -19.93 -1.07
CA PRO A 28 9.25 -20.09 -0.98
C PRO A 28 8.79 -20.82 0.29
N GLU A 29 9.62 -21.74 0.79
CA GLU A 29 9.32 -22.60 1.95
C GLU A 29 9.74 -21.95 3.28
N SER A 30 10.30 -20.75 3.23
CA SER A 30 10.74 -20.03 4.42
C SER A 30 9.56 -19.38 5.14
N THR A 31 9.68 -19.31 6.47
CA THR A 31 8.72 -18.58 7.32
C THR A 31 8.57 -17.12 6.87
N SER A 32 9.66 -16.47 6.47
CA SER A 32 9.64 -15.08 5.99
C SER A 32 8.78 -14.90 4.73
N HIS A 33 8.90 -15.82 3.76
CA HIS A 33 8.08 -15.78 2.55
C HIS A 33 6.59 -15.91 2.89
N HIS A 34 6.22 -16.86 3.75
CA HIS A 34 4.84 -17.06 4.18
C HIS A 34 4.25 -15.85 4.92
N ILE A 35 5.03 -15.16 5.76
CA ILE A 35 4.57 -13.95 6.44
C ILE A 35 4.24 -12.86 5.43
N ILE A 36 5.12 -12.62 4.45
CA ILE A 36 4.93 -11.60 3.43
C ILE A 36 3.71 -11.93 2.56
N SER A 37 3.58 -13.20 2.14
CA SER A 37 2.39 -13.66 1.41
C SER A 37 1.11 -13.50 2.24
N HIS A 38 1.16 -13.75 3.55
CA HIS A 38 0.01 -13.56 4.42
C HIS A 38 -0.44 -12.10 4.49
N ILE A 39 0.50 -11.16 4.62
CA ILE A 39 0.21 -9.72 4.63
C ILE A 39 -0.45 -9.32 3.30
N GLN A 40 0.15 -9.70 2.17
CA GLN A 40 -0.36 -9.38 0.84
C GLN A 40 -1.81 -9.87 0.63
N ASN A 41 -2.16 -11.04 1.18
CA ASN A 41 -3.48 -11.65 0.98
C ASN A 41 -4.54 -11.27 2.01
N THR A 42 -4.16 -10.68 3.16
CA THR A 42 -5.10 -10.43 4.26
C THR A 42 -5.24 -8.96 4.67
N TYR A 43 -4.31 -8.09 4.26
CA TYR A 43 -4.31 -6.69 4.68
C TYR A 43 -4.98 -5.81 3.62
N TYR A 44 -5.59 -4.71 4.07
CA TYR A 44 -6.18 -3.70 3.18
C TYR A 44 -5.21 -2.54 2.95
N LEU A 45 -5.11 -2.08 1.71
CA LEU A 45 -4.49 -0.80 1.40
C LEU A 45 -5.51 0.29 1.68
N VAL A 46 -5.23 1.14 2.67
CA VAL A 46 -6.12 2.22 3.09
C VAL A 46 -5.50 3.55 2.72
N ASN A 47 -6.26 4.39 2.03
CA ASN A 47 -5.91 5.78 1.77
C ASN A 47 -6.94 6.68 2.48
N LEU A 48 -6.47 7.61 3.30
CA LEU A 48 -7.30 8.59 4.00
C LEU A 48 -6.89 9.99 3.54
N VAL A 49 -7.87 10.78 3.14
CA VAL A 49 -7.66 12.18 2.73
C VAL A 49 -8.43 13.06 3.69
N ASP A 50 -7.69 13.87 4.44
CA ASP A 50 -8.26 15.02 5.14
C ASP A 50 -8.49 16.15 4.12
N ASN A 51 -9.75 16.53 3.95
CA ASN A 51 -10.14 17.58 3.01
C ASN A 51 -10.20 18.97 3.67
N ASP A 52 -10.15 19.05 5.00
CA ASP A 52 -10.19 20.31 5.73
C ASP A 52 -8.78 20.74 6.17
N PHE A 53 -8.06 21.34 5.21
CA PHE A 53 -6.70 21.82 5.42
C PHE A 53 -6.59 23.04 6.36
N VAL A 54 -7.72 23.65 6.74
CA VAL A 54 -7.75 24.88 7.56
C VAL A 54 -7.78 24.54 9.04
N THR A 55 -8.46 23.45 9.42
CA THR A 55 -8.40 22.88 10.75
C THR A 55 -7.14 22.05 10.97
N GLY A 56 -6.72 21.93 12.23
CA GLY A 56 -5.60 21.06 12.60
C GLY A 56 -5.84 19.61 12.18
N ASN A 57 -4.75 18.85 12.07
CA ASN A 57 -4.75 17.46 11.62
C ASN A 57 -5.75 16.59 12.42
N VAL A 58 -6.69 15.94 11.73
CA VAL A 58 -7.70 15.03 12.33
C VAL A 58 -7.35 13.55 12.20
N LEU A 59 -6.23 13.21 11.58
CA LEU A 59 -5.78 11.84 11.34
C LEU A 59 -4.97 11.24 12.51
N PHE A 60 -4.66 12.03 13.54
CA PHE A 60 -3.89 11.64 14.73
C PHE A 60 -4.51 12.21 16.00
#